data_AF-A0A966GDW4-F1
#
_entry.id   AF-A0A966GDW4-F1
#
_cell.length_a   1.000
_cell.length_b   1.000
_cell.length_c   1.000
_cell.angle_alpha   90.00
_cell.angle_beta   90.00
_cell.angle_gamma   90.00
#
_symmetry.space_group_name_H-M   'P 1'
#
loop_
_entity.id
_entity.type
_entity.pdbx_description
1 polymer ?
#
loop_
_entity_poly.entity_id
_entity_poly.type
_entity_poly.pdbx_seq_one_letter_code
_entity_poly.pdbx_strand_id
1 'polypeptide(L)' 'MVVNADLPLWLAGIGIALAVPVTFMVANWVRKNVDHGEMRFDTRDASESDEETK' A
#
# COMPACT_ATOMS: atom_id res chain seq x y z
N MET A 1 -6.06 -33.48 -26.55
CA MET A 1 -6.82 -32.25 -26.23
C MET A 1 -5.88 -31.08 -26.46
N VAL A 2 -6.06 -30.33 -27.55
CA VAL A 2 -5.34 -29.06 -27.73
C VAL A 2 -6.09 -28.04 -26.89
N VAL A 3 -5.49 -27.60 -25.78
CA VAL A 3 -6.04 -26.52 -24.98
C VAL A 3 -5.70 -25.21 -25.71
N ASN A 4 -6.62 -24.74 -26.56
CA ASN A 4 -6.57 -23.35 -27.01
C ASN A 4 -6.99 -22.52 -25.80
N ALA A 5 -6.02 -21.85 -25.18
CA ALA A 5 -6.34 -20.93 -24.09
C ALA A 5 -7.01 -19.71 -24.71
N ASP A 6 -8.34 -19.69 -24.63
CA ASP A 6 -9.14 -18.57 -25.12
C ASP A 6 -8.82 -17.30 -24.32
N LEU A 7 -8.95 -16.15 -24.99
CA LEU A 7 -8.72 -14.81 -24.42
C LEU A 7 -9.31 -14.62 -22.99
N PRO A 8 -10.55 -15.07 -22.68
CA PRO A 8 -11.07 -15.01 -21.30
C PRO A 8 -10.27 -15.84 -20.28
N LEU A 9 -9.75 -17.02 -20.66
CA LEU A 9 -8.95 -17.86 -19.76
C LEU A 9 -7.60 -17.20 -19.44
N TRP A 10 -6.99 -16.53 -20.42
CA TRP A 10 -5.78 -15.73 -20.20
C TRP A 10 -6.03 -14.55 -19.28
N LEU A 11 -7.10 -13.79 -19.50
CA LEU A 11 -7.47 -12.66 -18.63
C LEU A 11 -7.74 -13.11 -17.19
N ALA A 12 -8.44 -14.23 -17.02
CA ALA A 12 -8.67 -14.82 -15.70
C ALA A 12 -7.35 -15.23 -15.03
N GLY A 13 -6.45 -15.90 -15.76
CA GLY A 13 -5.14 -16.31 -15.24
C GLY A 13 -4.27 -15.12 -14.82
N ILE A 14 -4.23 -14.07 -15.64
CA ILE A 14 -3.50 -12.83 -15.33
C ILE A 14 -4.13 -12.14 -14.11
N GLY A 15 -5.45 -12.05 -14.06
CA GLY A 15 -6.17 -11.47 -12.92
C GLY A 15 -5.85 -12.17 -11.60
N ILE A 16 -5.84 -13.51 -11.60
CA ILE A 16 -5.49 -14.31 -10.41
C ILE A 16 -4.02 -14.10 -10.03
N ALA A 17 -3.11 -14.16 -10.99
CA ALA A 17 -1.68 -13.99 -10.73
C ALA A 17 -1.34 -12.60 -10.18
N LEU A 18 -2.05 -11.56 -10.63
CA LEU A 18 -1.82 -10.18 -10.22
C LEU A 18 -2.62 -9.74 -9.00
N ALA A 19 -3.65 -10.47 -8.60
CA ALA A 19 -4.53 -10.07 -7.49
C ALA A 19 -3.75 -9.76 -6.20
N VAL A 20 -2.86 -10.67 -5.78
CA VAL A 20 -2.04 -10.49 -4.58
C VAL A 20 -1.02 -9.36 -4.74
N PRO A 21 -0.10 -9.36 -5.72
CA PRO A 21 0.90 -8.30 -5.81
C PRO A 21 0.29 -6.90 -6.00
N VAL A 22 -0.81 -6.77 -6.75
CA VAL A 22 -1.46 -5.46 -6.95
C VAL A 22 -2.12 -4.98 -5.66
N THR A 23 -2.81 -5.85 -4.92
CA THR A 23 -3.41 -5.46 -3.63
C THR A 23 -2.35 -5.00 -2.63
N PHE A 24 -1.22 -5.69 -2.52
CA PHE A 24 -0.10 -5.26 -1.68
C PHE A 24 0.57 -3.97 -2.19
N MET A 25 0.70 -3.80 -3.51
CA MET A 25 1.24 -2.57 -4.10
C MET A 25 0.37 -1.36 -3.77
N VAL A 26 -0.95 -1.50 -3.91
CA VAL A 26 -1.93 -0.46 -3.56
C VAL A 26 -1.92 -0.18 -2.05
N ALA A 27 -1.90 -1.21 -1.21
CA ALA A 27 -1.84 -1.04 0.24
C ALA A 27 -0.55 -0.31 0.69
N ASN A 28 0.60 -0.66 0.11
CA ASN A 28 1.87 0.01 0.37
C ASN A 28 1.89 1.45 -0.17
N TRP A 29 1.26 1.69 -1.32
CA TRP A 29 1.10 3.03 -1.86
C TRP A 29 0.24 3.90 -0.94
N VAL A 30 -0.90 3.38 -0.47
CA VAL A 30 -1.76 4.05 0.52
C VAL A 30 -0.95 4.35 1.78
N ARG A 31 -0.24 3.37 2.34
CA ARG A 31 0.62 3.54 3.52
C ARG A 31 1.67 4.66 3.37
N LYS A 32 2.14 4.93 2.16
CA LYS A 32 3.22 5.90 1.93
C LYS A 32 2.75 7.27 1.48
N ASN A 33 1.60 7.36 0.80
CA ASN A 33 1.19 8.57 0.09
C ASN A 33 -0.16 9.13 0.55
N VAL A 34 -0.93 8.38 1.36
CA VAL A 34 -2.12 8.92 2.00
C VAL A 34 -1.68 9.52 3.33
N ASP A 35 -2.12 10.74 3.62
CA ASP A 35 -1.89 11.33 4.95
C ASP A 35 -2.69 10.54 5.98
N HIS A 36 -1.99 9.88 6.89
CA HIS A 36 -2.60 8.98 7.87
C HIS A 36 -3.20 9.74 9.06
N GLY A 37 -3.25 11.07 9.01
CA GLY A 37 -3.77 11.91 10.10
C GLY A 37 -2.98 11.81 11.41
N GLU A 38 -1.94 10.99 11.45
CA GLU A 38 -1.07 10.77 12.60
C GLU A 38 -0.11 11.93 12.88
N MET A 39 -0.09 13.00 12.06
CA MET A 39 0.42 14.32 12.50
C MET A 39 -0.34 14.88 13.71
N ARG A 40 -1.55 14.39 14.03
CA ARG A 40 -2.26 14.71 15.28
C ARG A 40 -1.85 13.85 16.47
N PHE A 41 -1.10 12.78 16.25
CA PHE A 41 -0.63 11.84 17.28
C PHE A 41 0.88 11.58 17.19
N ASP A 42 1.62 12.36 16.40
CA ASP A 42 3.07 12.33 16.40
C ASP A 42 3.51 12.95 17.73
N THR A 43 3.70 12.10 18.73
CA THR A 43 4.20 12.43 20.06
C THR A 43 5.62 13.03 19.99
N ARG A 44 6.23 13.19 18.81
CA ARG A 44 7.52 13.87 18.66
C ARG A 44 7.50 15.36 19.00
N ASP A 45 6.36 16.04 18.94
CA ASP A 45 6.29 17.46 19.33
C ASP A 45 6.15 17.71 20.84
N ALA A 46 6.00 16.66 21.67
CA ALA A 46 5.88 16.83 23.13
C ALA A 46 7.22 16.71 23.89
N SER A 47 8.33 16.40 23.22
CA SER A 47 9.63 16.18 23.87
C SER A 47 10.79 17.04 23.35
N GLU A 48 10.59 17.83 22.29
CA GLU A 48 11.66 18.71 21.76
C GLU A 48 11.47 20.20 22.15
N SER A 49 10.34 20.56 22.77
CA SER A 49 10.09 21.94 23.22
C SER A 49 10.67 22.31 24.60
N ASP A 50 11.25 21.35 25.34
CA ASP A 50 11.75 21.58 26.71
C ASP A 50 13.31 21.64 26.82
N GLU A 51 14.07 21.48 25.73
CA GLU A 51 15.55 21.63 25.75
C GLU A 51 16.06 23.01 25.28
N GLU A 52 15.20 23.94 24.87
CA GLU A 52 15.62 25.29 24.42
C GLU A 52 15.56 26.38 25.51
N THR A 53 15.24 26.02 26.76
CA THR A 53 15.35 26.95 27.90
C THR A 53 16.50 26.52 28.83
N LYS A 54 17.74 26.68 28.36
CA LYS A 54 18.93 26.69 29.22
C LYS A 54 19.93 27.75 28.80
#